data_AF-A0A6I7QXF2-F1
#
_entry.id   AF-A0A6I7QXF2-F1
#
_cell.length_a   1.000
_cell.length_b   1.000
_cell.length_c   1.000
_cell.angle_alpha   90.00
_cell.angle_beta   90.00
_cell.angle_gamma   90.00
#
_symmetry.space_group_name_H-M   'P 1'
#
loop_
_entity.id
_entity.type
_entity.pdbx_description
1 polymer ?
#
loop_
_entity_poly.entity_id
_entity_poly.type
_entity_poly.pdbx_seq_one_letter_code
_entity_poly.pdbx_strand_id
1 'polypeptide(L)'
;MSEKPRPDAMLFSLSELAFVLFFLAITAAALIYQAHEETRAEADRLTVERNALREEREFLAASVSSLEEEVVFLNEILDEYRHGVVPCWRRPGTVVSPVIGEITIRGLTRYEILRAGSDEAVVLTGTQPVLETSLQESLPVLFREEMAYAGANRCYLRIAVRNETNLFSLYERVVEAVTGRNMVVAR
;
A
#
# COMPACT_ATOMS: atom_id res chain seq x y z
N MET A 1 -46.52 9.39 -83.35
CA MET A 1 -45.12 9.76 -83.66
C MET A 1 -44.35 9.69 -82.35
N SER A 2 -43.46 8.70 -82.21
CA SER A 2 -42.63 8.52 -81.03
C SER A 2 -41.28 9.18 -81.32
N GLU A 3 -41.03 10.35 -80.73
CA GLU A 3 -39.71 10.97 -80.76
C GLU A 3 -38.76 10.13 -79.91
N LYS A 4 -37.77 9.50 -80.56
CA LYS A 4 -36.67 8.85 -79.84
C LYS A 4 -35.90 9.94 -79.08
N PRO A 5 -35.67 9.79 -77.77
CA PRO A 5 -34.86 10.75 -77.02
C PRO A 5 -33.44 10.78 -77.60
N ARG A 6 -32.92 11.97 -77.86
CA ARG A 6 -31.56 12.16 -78.41
C ARG A 6 -30.53 11.72 -77.35
N PRO A 7 -29.59 10.81 -77.70
CA PRO A 7 -28.63 10.23 -76.74
C PRO A 7 -27.72 11.28 -76.09
N ASP A 8 -27.48 12.40 -76.77
CA ASP A 8 -26.63 13.50 -76.28
C ASP A 8 -27.22 14.19 -75.04
N ALA A 9 -28.55 14.27 -74.92
CA ALA A 9 -29.21 14.87 -73.75
C ALA A 9 -29.12 13.98 -72.51
N MET A 10 -29.14 12.66 -72.69
CA MET A 10 -28.94 11.70 -71.59
C MET A 10 -27.49 11.69 -71.10
N LEU A 11 -26.52 11.75 -72.02
CA LEU A 11 -25.10 11.81 -71.68
C LEU A 11 -24.73 13.10 -70.95
N PHE A 12 -25.29 14.23 -71.37
CA PHE A 12 -25.11 15.51 -70.69
C PHE A 12 -25.65 15.48 -69.26
N SER A 13 -26.89 15.01 -69.06
CA SER A 13 -27.51 14.88 -67.73
C SER A 13 -26.77 13.90 -66.81
N LEU A 14 -26.25 12.79 -67.33
CA LEU A 14 -25.41 11.86 -66.57
C LEU A 14 -24.07 12.48 -66.17
N SER A 15 -23.46 13.27 -67.05
CA SER A 15 -22.20 13.97 -66.74
C SER A 15 -22.37 15.04 -65.67
N GLU A 16 -23.48 15.80 -65.67
CA GLU A 16 -23.81 16.76 -64.62
C GLU A 16 -24.06 16.08 -63.28
N LEU A 17 -24.81 14.97 -63.27
CA LEU A 17 -25.03 14.17 -62.06
C LEU A 17 -23.72 13.61 -61.50
N ALA A 18 -22.84 13.08 -62.36
CA ALA A 18 -21.53 12.59 -61.94
C ALA A 18 -20.66 13.71 -61.35
N PHE A 19 -20.74 14.92 -61.92
CA PHE A 19 -20.05 16.10 -61.39
C PHE A 19 -20.57 16.45 -59.98
N VAL A 20 -21.89 16.53 -59.80
CA VAL A 20 -22.50 16.80 -58.49
C VAL A 20 -22.09 15.75 -57.45
N LEU A 21 -22.12 14.47 -57.81
CA LEU A 21 -21.69 13.37 -56.93
C LEU A 21 -20.20 13.45 -56.59
N PHE A 22 -19.36 13.84 -57.53
CA PHE A 22 -17.92 14.02 -57.30
C PHE A 22 -17.64 15.14 -56.29
N PHE A 23 -18.29 16.30 -56.42
CA PHE A 23 -18.14 17.39 -55.45
C PHE A 23 -18.70 17.03 -54.08
N LEU A 24 -19.81 16.29 -54.02
CA LEU A 24 -20.32 15.76 -52.75
C LEU A 24 -19.33 14.80 -52.09
N ALA A 25 -18.73 13.88 -52.86
CA ALA A 25 -17.75 12.94 -52.35
C ALA A 25 -16.48 13.63 -51.84
N ILE A 26 -15.96 14.63 -52.57
CA ILE A 26 -14.81 15.42 -52.12
C ILE A 26 -15.13 16.20 -50.85
N THR A 27 -16.30 16.83 -50.79
CA THR A 27 -16.71 17.61 -49.61
C THR A 27 -16.87 16.70 -48.39
N ALA A 28 -17.48 15.53 -48.55
CA ALA A 28 -17.57 14.53 -47.49
C ALA A 28 -16.19 14.02 -47.05
N ALA A 29 -15.28 13.75 -47.99
CA ALA A 29 -13.92 13.33 -47.69
C ALA A 29 -13.14 14.42 -46.92
N ALA A 30 -13.29 15.69 -47.30
CA ALA A 30 -12.65 16.81 -46.62
C ALA A 30 -13.15 16.98 -45.18
N LEU A 31 -14.47 16.86 -44.95
CA LEU A 31 -15.07 16.93 -43.61
C LEU A 31 -14.60 15.77 -42.71
N ILE A 32 -14.55 14.54 -43.25
CA ILE A 32 -14.05 13.37 -42.50
C ILE A 32 -12.57 13.55 -42.17
N TYR A 33 -11.77 14.06 -43.11
CA TYR A 33 -10.34 14.31 -42.88
C TYR A 33 -10.12 15.31 -41.75
N GLN A 34 -10.84 16.43 -41.75
CA GLN A 34 -10.76 17.43 -40.67
C GLN A 34 -11.15 16.86 -39.31
N ALA A 35 -12.28 16.14 -39.23
CA ALA A 35 -12.71 15.49 -38.00
C ALA A 35 -11.67 14.45 -37.48
N HIS A 36 -10.99 13.76 -38.40
CA HIS A 36 -9.93 12.82 -38.06
C HIS A 36 -8.66 13.51 -37.57
N GLU A 37 -8.30 14.67 -38.13
CA GLU A 37 -7.17 15.46 -37.62
C GLU A 37 -7.46 16.04 -36.23
N GLU A 38 -8.67 16.55 -35.99
CA GLU A 38 -9.07 17.09 -34.68
C GLU A 38 -9.04 16.01 -33.59
N THR A 39 -9.59 14.83 -33.88
CA THR A 39 -9.58 13.69 -32.94
C THR A 39 -8.17 13.17 -32.67
N ARG A 40 -7.27 13.17 -33.68
CA ARG A 40 -5.85 12.86 -33.48
C ARG A 40 -5.16 13.88 -32.58
N ALA A 41 -5.38 15.17 -32.83
CA ALA A 41 -4.80 16.23 -32.01
C ALA A 41 -5.29 16.16 -30.55
N GLU A 42 -6.55 15.81 -30.32
CA GLU A 42 -7.10 15.59 -28.99
C GLU A 42 -6.48 14.35 -28.31
N ALA A 43 -6.35 13.23 -29.04
CA ALA A 43 -5.70 12.02 -28.53
C ALA A 43 -4.23 12.25 -28.12
N ASP A 44 -3.50 13.05 -28.91
CA ASP A 44 -2.12 13.42 -28.61
C ASP A 44 -2.05 14.28 -27.33
N ARG A 45 -2.95 15.27 -27.19
CA ARG A 45 -3.04 16.10 -25.98
C ARG A 45 -3.32 15.28 -24.73
N LEU A 46 -4.31 14.39 -24.79
CA LEU A 46 -4.66 13.51 -23.67
C LEU A 46 -3.52 12.56 -23.32
N THR A 47 -2.74 12.11 -24.31
CA THR A 47 -1.58 11.25 -24.07
C THR A 47 -0.49 11.99 -23.32
N VAL A 48 -0.20 13.25 -23.68
CA VAL A 48 0.76 14.10 -22.98
C VAL A 48 0.31 14.37 -21.54
N GLU A 49 -0.95 14.75 -21.34
CA GLU A 49 -1.51 15.00 -20.00
C GLU A 49 -1.45 13.75 -19.12
N ARG A 50 -1.83 12.59 -19.66
CA ARG A 50 -1.74 11.31 -18.95
C ARG A 50 -0.30 10.98 -18.54
N ASN A 51 0.67 11.23 -19.41
CA ASN A 51 2.07 10.99 -19.10
C ASN A 51 2.58 11.94 -18.01
N ALA A 52 2.21 13.22 -18.06
CA ALA A 52 2.56 14.19 -17.01
C ALA A 52 1.97 13.79 -15.64
N LEU A 53 0.69 13.40 -15.60
CA LEU A 53 0.04 12.91 -14.39
C LEU A 53 0.68 11.62 -13.85
N ARG A 54 1.18 10.76 -14.74
CA ARG A 54 1.90 9.56 -14.34
C ARG A 54 3.24 9.90 -13.68
N GLU A 55 4.02 10.81 -14.27
CA GLU A 55 5.28 11.27 -13.69
C GLU A 55 5.07 11.92 -12.32
N GLU A 56 4.03 12.74 -12.17
CA GLU A 56 3.65 13.35 -10.89
C GLU A 56 3.30 12.29 -9.84
N ARG A 57 2.52 11.26 -10.21
CA ARG A 57 2.20 10.15 -9.30
C ARG A 57 3.43 9.35 -8.88
N GLU A 58 4.34 9.08 -9.81
CA GLU A 58 5.59 8.36 -9.52
C GLU A 58 6.47 9.18 -8.55
N PHE A 59 6.55 10.50 -8.75
CA PHE A 59 7.24 11.42 -7.84
C PHE A 59 6.61 11.46 -6.44
N LEU A 60 5.28 11.57 -6.37
CA LEU A 60 4.56 11.56 -5.10
C LEU A 60 4.72 10.23 -4.36
N ALA A 61 4.65 9.09 -5.07
CA ALA A 61 4.86 7.78 -4.47
C ALA A 61 6.27 7.64 -3.88
N ALA A 62 7.30 8.11 -4.58
CA ALA A 62 8.66 8.13 -4.06
C ALA A 62 8.80 9.03 -2.82
N SER A 63 8.14 10.19 -2.83
CA SER A 63 8.14 11.13 -1.70
C SER A 63 7.46 10.54 -0.46
N VAL A 64 6.31 9.86 -0.65
CA VAL A 64 5.60 9.17 0.43
C VAL A 64 6.46 8.06 1.03
N SER A 65 7.09 7.23 0.19
CA SER A 65 8.00 6.18 0.65
C SER A 65 9.15 6.75 1.49
N SER A 66 9.76 7.86 1.06
CA SER A 66 10.83 8.51 1.82
C SER A 66 10.34 9.07 3.17
N LEU A 67 9.14 9.65 3.21
CA LEU A 67 8.54 10.17 4.44
C LEU A 67 8.18 9.04 5.41
N GLU A 68 7.69 7.90 4.90
CA GLU A 68 7.42 6.71 5.72
C GLU A 68 8.69 6.20 6.40
N GLU A 69 9.80 6.11 5.66
CA GLU A 69 11.12 5.76 6.22
C GLU A 69 11.58 6.75 7.30
N GLU A 70 11.41 8.05 7.06
CA GLU A 70 11.77 9.09 8.03
C GLU A 70 10.91 9.00 9.30
N VAL A 71 9.61 8.75 9.16
CA VAL A 71 8.71 8.55 10.30
C VAL A 71 9.09 7.31 11.11
N VAL A 72 9.46 6.21 10.47
CA VAL A 72 9.97 5.02 11.17
C VAL A 72 11.23 5.38 11.96
N PHE A 73 12.19 6.06 11.33
CA PHE A 73 13.44 6.47 11.98
C PHE A 73 13.20 7.41 13.17
N LEU A 74 12.34 8.41 13.03
CA LEU A 74 12.01 9.36 14.10
C LEU A 74 11.29 8.68 15.26
N ASN A 75 10.37 7.75 15.00
CA ASN A 75 9.72 6.98 16.04
C ASN A 75 10.72 6.13 16.82
N GLU A 76 11.70 5.52 16.13
CA GLU A 76 12.77 4.77 16.80
C GLU A 76 13.63 5.68 17.69
N ILE A 77 14.00 6.88 17.23
CA ILE A 77 14.71 7.86 18.06
C ILE A 77 13.86 8.28 19.28
N LEU A 78 12.56 8.53 19.08
CA LEU A 78 11.66 8.89 20.17
C LEU A 78 11.58 7.77 21.21
N ASP A 79 11.58 6.51 20.79
CA ASP A 79 11.63 5.37 21.70
C ASP A 79 12.99 5.28 22.43
N GLU A 80 14.10 5.55 21.75
CA GLU A 80 15.43 5.64 22.39
C GLU A 80 15.44 6.74 23.48
N TYR A 81 14.88 7.93 23.20
CA TYR A 81 14.76 9.00 24.18
C TYR A 81 13.82 8.66 25.34
N ARG A 82 12.68 8.01 25.06
CA ARG A 82 11.69 7.62 26.08
C ARG A 82 12.24 6.60 27.07
N HIS A 83 13.02 5.64 26.58
CA HIS A 83 13.52 4.54 27.41
C HIS A 83 14.96 4.76 27.88
N GLY A 84 15.68 5.74 27.35
CA GLY A 84 17.08 6.04 27.70
C GLY A 84 18.06 4.92 27.32
N VAL A 85 17.64 3.99 26.46
CA VAL A 85 18.40 2.82 26.03
C VAL A 85 18.16 2.55 24.54
N VAL A 86 19.16 2.00 23.85
CA VAL A 86 19.07 1.61 22.43
C VAL A 86 18.38 0.25 22.25
N PRO A 87 17.77 -0.04 21.10
CA PRO A 87 17.19 -1.36 20.82
C PRO A 87 18.29 -2.43 20.71
N CYS A 88 18.01 -3.64 21.18
CA CYS A 88 19.02 -4.70 21.26
C CYS A 88 19.57 -5.13 19.90
N TRP A 89 18.75 -5.18 18.85
CA TRP A 89 19.14 -5.64 17.51
C TRP A 89 20.14 -4.72 16.78
N ARG A 90 20.32 -3.47 17.24
CA ARG A 90 21.30 -2.53 16.67
C ARG A 90 22.69 -2.65 17.27
N ARG A 91 22.87 -3.44 18.34
CA ARG A 91 24.19 -3.60 18.95
C ARG A 91 25.10 -4.46 18.07
N PRO A 92 26.41 -4.19 18.01
CA PRO A 92 27.35 -5.05 17.29
C PRO A 92 27.41 -6.45 17.92
N GLY A 93 27.34 -7.50 17.11
CA GLY A 93 27.44 -8.91 17.56
C GLY A 93 26.13 -9.57 17.99
N THR A 94 24.97 -9.04 17.57
CA THR A 94 23.65 -9.50 18.00
C THR A 94 23.15 -10.76 17.29
N VAL A 95 22.48 -11.62 18.06
CA VAL A 95 21.64 -12.74 17.60
C VAL A 95 20.13 -12.40 17.74
N VAL A 96 19.81 -11.19 18.23
CA VAL A 96 18.43 -10.77 18.53
C VAL A 96 17.80 -10.14 17.29
N SER A 97 16.66 -10.69 16.86
CA SER A 97 15.87 -10.18 15.74
C SER A 97 15.32 -8.76 16.01
N PRO A 98 15.08 -7.94 14.96
CA PRO A 98 14.48 -6.62 15.10
C PRO A 98 13.14 -6.62 15.84
N VAL A 99 12.38 -7.71 15.69
CA VAL A 99 11.18 -8.03 16.44
C VAL A 99 11.35 -9.46 16.95
N ILE A 100 11.25 -9.66 18.27
CA ILE A 100 11.50 -10.97 18.91
C ILE A 100 10.31 -11.93 18.78
N GLY A 101 9.13 -11.41 18.44
CA GLY A 101 7.90 -12.19 18.33
C GLY A 101 6.68 -11.33 18.04
N GLU A 102 5.52 -11.97 17.97
CA GLU A 102 4.22 -11.35 17.73
C GLU A 102 3.19 -11.86 18.75
N ILE A 103 2.39 -10.95 19.30
CA ILE A 103 1.22 -11.26 20.11
C ILE A 103 -0.03 -10.97 19.28
N THR A 104 -0.81 -12.00 18.98
CA THR A 104 -2.07 -11.89 18.24
C THR A 104 -3.26 -11.96 19.19
N ILE A 105 -4.04 -10.89 19.23
CA ILE A 105 -5.29 -10.79 19.99
C ILE A 105 -6.41 -11.35 19.11
N ARG A 106 -6.80 -12.61 19.36
CA ARG A 106 -7.88 -13.29 18.61
C ARG A 106 -9.28 -12.95 19.14
N GLY A 107 -9.37 -12.51 20.40
CA GLY A 107 -10.65 -12.20 21.03
C GLY A 107 -10.51 -11.82 22.50
N LEU A 108 -11.66 -11.62 23.17
CA LEU A 108 -11.72 -11.26 24.59
C LEU A 108 -11.16 -12.33 25.53
N THR A 109 -11.02 -13.56 25.06
CA THR A 109 -10.66 -14.71 25.91
C THR A 109 -9.48 -15.50 25.37
N ARG A 110 -8.80 -15.00 24.33
CA ARG A 110 -7.72 -15.72 23.67
C ARG A 110 -6.65 -14.81 23.07
N TYR A 111 -5.41 -14.99 23.52
CA TYR A 111 -4.20 -14.42 22.93
C TYR A 111 -3.29 -15.53 22.40
N GLU A 112 -2.54 -15.25 21.36
CA GLU A 112 -1.52 -16.16 20.81
C GLU A 112 -0.19 -15.43 20.78
N ILE A 113 0.88 -16.10 21.22
CA ILE A 113 2.23 -15.52 21.25
C ILE A 113 3.13 -16.39 20.37
N LEU A 114 3.76 -15.78 19.39
CA LEU A 114 4.70 -16.41 18.47
C LEU A 114 6.10 -15.84 18.70
N ARG A 115 7.11 -16.70 18.88
CA ARG A 115 8.53 -16.29 18.91
C ARG A 115 9.07 -16.22 17.48
N ALA A 116 9.87 -15.20 17.18
CA ALA A 116 10.51 -15.06 15.87
C ALA A 116 11.40 -16.27 15.59
N GLY A 117 11.20 -16.91 14.43
CA GLY A 117 11.92 -18.13 14.04
C GLY A 117 11.39 -19.43 14.66
N SER A 118 10.26 -19.37 15.39
CA SER A 118 9.52 -20.54 15.87
C SER A 118 8.19 -20.67 15.13
N ASP A 119 7.79 -21.90 14.80
CA ASP A 119 6.45 -22.21 14.27
C ASP A 119 5.44 -22.53 15.39
N GLU A 120 5.92 -22.70 16.62
CA GLU A 120 5.07 -23.00 17.77
C GLU A 120 4.54 -21.70 18.41
N ALA A 121 3.22 -21.55 18.42
CA ALA A 121 2.51 -20.48 19.10
C ALA A 121 2.05 -20.93 20.49
N VAL A 122 2.33 -20.11 21.51
CA VAL A 122 1.78 -20.28 22.86
C VAL A 122 0.40 -19.63 22.90
N VAL A 123 -0.63 -20.43 23.15
CA VAL A 123 -2.02 -19.94 23.24
C VAL A 123 -2.39 -19.72 24.69
N LEU A 124 -2.78 -18.48 25.02
CA LEU A 124 -3.32 -18.11 26.32
C LEU A 124 -4.85 -18.01 26.21
N THR A 125 -5.57 -18.70 27.09
CA THR A 125 -7.03 -18.60 27.19
C THR A 125 -7.45 -18.26 28.62
N GLY A 126 -8.50 -17.46 28.76
CA GLY A 126 -8.98 -17.02 30.08
C GLY A 126 -9.85 -15.78 30.02
N THR A 127 -10.15 -15.21 31.19
CA THR A 127 -10.74 -13.87 31.30
C THR A 127 -9.66 -12.80 31.16
N GLN A 128 -10.03 -11.57 30.78
CA GLN A 128 -9.09 -10.45 30.56
C GLN A 128 -8.02 -10.26 31.66
N PRO A 129 -8.36 -10.12 32.96
CA PRO A 129 -7.32 -9.92 33.98
C PRO A 129 -6.39 -11.13 34.14
N VAL A 130 -6.91 -12.33 33.90
CA VAL A 130 -6.11 -13.56 33.91
C VAL A 130 -5.18 -13.60 32.70
N LEU A 131 -5.66 -13.20 31.52
CA LEU A 131 -4.84 -13.15 30.31
C LEU A 131 -3.69 -12.14 30.42
N GLU A 132 -3.93 -10.96 30.99
CA GLU A 132 -2.89 -9.94 31.23
C GLU A 132 -1.80 -10.48 32.18
N THR A 133 -2.21 -11.12 33.27
CA THR A 133 -1.27 -11.74 34.24
C THR A 133 -0.49 -12.88 33.59
N SER A 134 -1.19 -13.79 32.90
CA SER A 134 -0.57 -14.90 32.16
C SER A 134 0.40 -14.40 31.09
N LEU A 135 0.10 -13.28 30.43
CA LEU A 135 0.99 -12.66 29.46
C LEU A 135 2.27 -12.17 30.14
N GLN A 136 2.16 -11.42 31.24
CA GLN A 136 3.30 -10.92 32.00
C GLN A 136 4.19 -12.04 32.57
N GLU A 137 3.61 -13.19 32.91
CA GLU A 137 4.34 -14.37 33.39
C GLU A 137 4.95 -15.19 32.25
N SER A 138 4.28 -15.28 31.11
CA SER A 138 4.72 -16.10 29.97
C SER A 138 5.85 -15.44 29.19
N LEU A 139 5.82 -14.11 29.00
CA LEU A 139 6.84 -13.41 28.19
C LEU A 139 8.27 -13.63 28.70
N PRO A 140 8.58 -13.52 30.01
CA PRO A 140 9.92 -13.82 30.54
C PRO A 140 10.36 -15.27 30.40
N VAL A 141 9.41 -16.21 30.32
CA VAL A 141 9.70 -17.62 30.11
C VAL A 141 10.00 -17.89 28.65
N LEU A 142 9.18 -17.32 27.75
CA LEU A 142 9.28 -17.54 26.31
C LEU A 142 10.53 -16.88 25.71
N PHE A 143 10.86 -15.66 26.17
CA PHE A 143 11.96 -14.85 25.65
C PHE A 143 13.13 -14.75 26.63
N ARG A 144 13.39 -15.84 27.38
CA ARG A 144 14.38 -15.85 28.47
C ARG A 144 15.78 -15.44 28.00
N GLU A 145 16.20 -15.93 26.83
CA GLU A 145 17.52 -15.66 26.26
C GLU A 145 17.66 -14.20 25.84
N GLU A 146 16.66 -13.68 25.12
CA GLU A 146 16.59 -12.30 24.66
C GLU A 146 16.51 -11.33 25.83
N MET A 147 15.73 -11.65 26.87
CA MET A 147 15.62 -10.82 28.07
C MET A 147 16.91 -10.82 28.90
N ALA A 148 17.60 -11.96 29.00
CA ALA A 148 18.91 -12.03 29.63
C ALA A 148 19.93 -11.18 28.87
N TYR A 149 19.93 -11.25 27.53
CA TYR A 149 20.75 -10.41 26.67
C TYR A 149 20.44 -8.92 26.86
N ALA A 150 19.15 -8.56 26.88
CA ALA A 150 18.68 -7.19 27.06
C ALA A 150 19.11 -6.60 28.41
N GLY A 151 18.98 -7.39 29.48
CA GLY A 151 19.44 -7.02 30.82
C GLY A 151 20.95 -6.82 30.90
N ALA A 152 21.74 -7.74 30.31
CA ALA A 152 23.20 -7.64 30.31
C ALA A 152 23.71 -6.43 29.52
N ASN A 153 23.07 -6.14 28.38
CA ASN A 153 23.51 -5.10 27.46
C ASN A 153 22.81 -3.76 27.64
N ARG A 154 21.89 -3.61 28.60
CA ARG A 154 21.09 -2.38 28.80
C ARG A 154 20.47 -1.89 27.49
N CYS A 155 19.66 -2.74 26.89
CA CYS A 155 18.90 -2.45 25.68
C CYS A 155 17.47 -2.96 25.82
N TYR A 156 16.58 -2.53 24.94
CA TYR A 156 15.20 -3.01 24.93
C TYR A 156 14.92 -3.94 23.73
N LEU A 157 13.97 -4.84 23.94
CA LEU A 157 13.44 -5.76 22.95
C LEU A 157 12.16 -5.21 22.34
N ARG A 158 11.85 -5.64 21.13
CA ARG A 158 10.65 -5.21 20.40
C ARG A 158 9.75 -6.38 20.10
N ILE A 159 8.46 -6.28 20.39
CA ILE A 159 7.48 -7.31 20.09
C ILE A 159 6.30 -6.70 19.32
N ALA A 160 5.84 -7.36 18.27
CA ALA A 160 4.68 -6.89 17.51
C ALA A 160 3.39 -7.28 18.24
N VAL A 161 2.37 -6.42 18.19
CA VAL A 161 1.04 -6.72 18.72
C VAL A 161 0.02 -6.55 17.60
N ARG A 162 -0.64 -7.65 17.22
CA ARG A 162 -1.66 -7.67 16.18
C ARG A 162 -3.03 -7.81 16.80
N ASN A 163 -3.90 -6.83 16.56
CA ASN A 163 -5.28 -6.88 17.00
C ASN A 163 -6.20 -7.36 15.88
N GLU A 164 -6.71 -8.59 15.98
CA GLU A 164 -7.70 -9.13 15.03
C GLU A 164 -9.15 -8.93 15.52
N THR A 165 -9.34 -8.06 16.50
CA THR A 165 -10.66 -7.70 17.03
C THR A 165 -11.02 -6.27 16.65
N ASN A 166 -12.30 -5.92 16.78
CA ASN A 166 -12.78 -4.55 16.60
C ASN A 166 -12.56 -3.66 17.85
N LEU A 167 -11.91 -4.17 18.90
CA LEU A 167 -11.79 -3.50 20.19
C LEU A 167 -10.38 -2.94 20.38
N PHE A 168 -10.21 -1.64 20.15
CA PHE A 168 -8.92 -0.96 20.33
C PHE A 168 -8.44 -0.98 21.80
N SER A 169 -9.35 -0.99 22.77
CA SER A 169 -8.99 -1.06 24.19
C SER A 169 -8.33 -2.39 24.61
N LEU A 170 -8.43 -3.45 23.80
CA LEU A 170 -7.67 -4.68 24.02
C LEU A 170 -6.21 -4.51 23.60
N TYR A 171 -5.98 -3.80 22.51
CA TYR A 171 -4.64 -3.46 22.06
C TYR A 171 -3.91 -2.62 23.11
N GLU A 172 -4.53 -1.55 23.62
CA GLU A 172 -3.91 -0.69 24.63
C GLU A 172 -3.52 -1.46 25.91
N ARG A 173 -4.40 -2.35 26.39
CA ARG A 173 -4.12 -3.20 27.57
C ARG A 173 -2.96 -4.15 27.35
N VAL A 174 -2.91 -4.82 26.19
CA VAL A 174 -1.80 -5.72 25.85
C VAL A 174 -0.51 -4.92 25.74
N VAL A 175 -0.54 -3.74 25.11
CA VAL A 175 0.62 -2.85 25.02
C VAL A 175 1.11 -2.45 26.40
N GLU A 176 0.23 -2.07 27.32
CA GLU A 176 0.59 -1.72 28.70
C GLU A 176 1.18 -2.93 29.46
N ALA A 177 0.58 -4.12 29.30
CA ALA A 177 1.08 -5.34 29.93
C ALA A 177 2.47 -5.77 29.42
N VAL A 178 2.77 -5.47 28.15
CA VAL A 178 4.04 -5.76 27.48
C VAL A 178 5.09 -4.69 27.74
N THR A 179 4.68 -3.43 27.84
CA THR A 179 5.57 -2.29 28.00
C THR A 179 6.08 -2.25 29.44
N GLY A 180 7.18 -2.95 29.65
CA GLY A 180 7.80 -3.13 30.95
C GLY A 180 8.91 -4.19 30.85
N ARG A 181 9.92 -4.10 31.73
CA ARG A 181 11.04 -5.07 31.79
C ARG A 181 11.84 -5.17 30.47
N ASN A 182 12.32 -4.03 29.96
CA ASN A 182 13.15 -3.95 28.75
C ASN A 182 12.45 -4.43 27.47
N MET A 183 11.13 -4.33 27.37
CA MET A 183 10.39 -4.60 26.14
C MET A 183 9.50 -3.42 25.74
N VAL A 184 9.36 -3.22 24.45
CA VAL A 184 8.56 -2.18 23.81
C VAL A 184 7.76 -2.80 22.68
N VAL A 185 6.56 -2.29 22.41
CA VAL A 185 5.76 -2.75 21.28
C VAL A 185 6.27 -2.12 19.99
N ALA A 186 6.61 -2.97 19.01
CA ALA A 186 6.85 -2.55 17.64
C ALA A 186 5.53 -2.17 16.99
N ARG A 187 5.45 -0.95 16.46
CA ARG A 187 4.37 -0.50 15.58
C ARG A 187 4.65 -0.92 14.14
#